data_AF-A0A5D6YCJ2-F1
#
_entry.id   AF-A0A5D6YCJ2-F1
#
_cell.length_a   1.000
_cell.length_b   1.000
_cell.length_c   1.000
_cell.angle_alpha   90.00
_cell.angle_beta   90.00
_cell.angle_gamma   90.00
#
_symmetry.space_group_name_H-M   'P 1'
#
loop_
_entity.id
_entity.type
_entity.pdbx_description
1 polymer ?
#
loop_
_entity_poly.entity_id
_entity_poly.type
_entity_poly.pdbx_seq_one_letter_code
_entity_poly.pdbx_strand_id
1 'polypeptide(L)'
;MIKNSDYCQLFFVHVRASEYRCSYCGALRQQRPSSGYTNLMSHLRDKHGDVFASDYYQHTASQASSLRVFGFANKKATTIYS
;
A
#
# COMPACT_ATOMS: atom_id res chain seq x y z
N MET A 1 0.22 -10.83 -9.00
CA MET A 1 1.44 -10.19 -8.47
C MET A 1 1.03 -8.94 -7.72
N ILE A 2 1.43 -8.80 -6.45
CA ILE A 2 1.11 -7.63 -5.64
C ILE A 2 2.00 -6.47 -6.10
N LYS A 3 1.42 -5.28 -6.30
CA LYS A 3 2.15 -4.10 -6.75
C LYS A 3 2.84 -3.42 -5.56
N ASN A 4 4.05 -2.91 -5.75
CA ASN A 4 4.78 -2.14 -4.71
C ASN A 4 3.99 -0.92 -4.21
N SER A 5 3.11 -0.36 -5.03
CA SER A 5 2.19 0.72 -4.65
C SER A 5 1.19 0.29 -3.57
N ASP A 6 0.72 -0.95 -3.63
CA ASP A 6 -0.29 -1.49 -2.71
C ASP A 6 0.32 -1.70 -1.32
N TYR A 7 1.51 -2.30 -1.27
CA TYR A 7 2.32 -2.35 -0.05
C TYR A 7 2.58 -0.95 0.52
N CYS A 8 2.91 0.02 -0.32
CA CYS A 8 3.15 1.39 0.17
C CYS A 8 1.91 2.02 0.78
N GLN A 9 0.73 1.79 0.19
CA GLN A 9 -0.52 2.35 0.70
C GLN A 9 -0.96 1.72 2.03
N LEU A 10 -0.56 0.47 2.27
CA LEU A 10 -0.92 -0.27 3.47
C LEU A 10 0.06 -0.03 4.63
N PHE A 11 1.36 0.01 4.34
CA PHE A 11 2.43 0.12 5.35
C PHE A 11 2.99 1.52 5.56
N PHE A 12 2.68 2.45 4.66
CA PHE A 12 3.13 3.83 4.79
C PHE A 12 1.97 4.82 4.78
N VAL A 13 2.03 5.75 5.72
CA VAL A 13 1.12 6.89 5.78
C VAL A 13 1.71 8.02 4.94
N HIS A 14 0.97 8.49 3.94
CA HIS A 14 1.39 9.65 3.16
C HIS A 14 1.24 10.92 4.02
N VAL A 15 2.34 11.62 4.26
CA VAL A 15 2.38 12.81 5.12
C VAL A 15 2.22 14.07 4.26
N ARG A 16 3.05 14.23 3.21
CA ARG A 16 3.06 15.37 2.28
C ARG A 16 3.64 14.95 0.94
N ALA A 17 3.38 15.68 -0.14
CA ALA A 17 3.93 15.60 -1.52
C ALA A 17 4.69 14.32 -1.94
N SER A 18 5.84 14.03 -1.31
CA SER A 18 6.67 12.85 -1.55
C SER A 18 7.19 12.20 -0.26
N GLU A 19 6.66 12.53 0.90
CA GLU A 19 7.04 12.04 2.22
C GLU A 19 6.06 11.01 2.76
N TYR A 20 6.61 9.84 3.07
CA TYR A 20 5.90 8.66 3.57
C TYR A 20 6.42 8.30 4.95
N ARG A 21 5.52 8.06 5.88
CA ARG A 21 5.86 7.60 7.23
C ARG A 21 5.59 6.10 7.33
N CYS A 22 6.60 5.32 7.68
CA CYS A 22 6.41 3.89 7.94
C CYS A 22 5.54 3.68 9.18
N SER A 23 4.50 2.85 9.09
CA SER A 23 3.65 2.53 10.25
C SER A 23 4.34 1.65 11.29
N TYR A 24 5.33 0.84 10.92
CA TYR A 24 6.02 -0.04 11.86
C TYR A 24 7.02 0.68 12.75
N CYS A 25 7.92 1.48 12.14
CA CYS A 25 8.99 2.17 12.87
C CYS A 25 8.77 3.67 13.01
N GLY A 26 7.72 4.23 12.39
CA GLY A 26 7.47 5.67 12.39
C GLY A 26 8.46 6.48 11.54
N ALA A 27 9.39 5.83 10.83
CA ALA A 27 10.43 6.50 10.07
C ALA A 27 9.85 7.27 8.88
N LEU A 28 10.25 8.53 8.74
CA LEU A 28 9.93 9.36 7.59
C LEU A 28 10.88 9.04 6.43
N ARG A 29 10.32 8.78 5.26
CA ARG A 29 11.04 8.46 4.04
C ARG A 29 10.46 9.23 2.88
N GLN A 30 11.31 9.95 2.16
CA GLN A 30 10.91 10.52 0.88
C GLN A 30 10.95 9.47 -0.24
N GLN A 31 9.90 9.47 -1.04
CA GLN A 31 9.84 8.78 -2.30
C GLN A 31 10.81 9.45 -3.26
N ARG A 32 11.75 8.66 -3.80
CA ARG A 32 12.68 9.15 -4.81
C ARG A 32 11.96 9.27 -6.15
N PRO A 33 11.99 10.43 -6.82
CA PRO A 33 11.24 10.66 -8.07
C PRO A 33 11.63 9.67 -9.19
N SER A 34 12.88 9.20 -9.21
CA SER A 34 13.37 8.27 -10.23
C SER A 34 13.20 6.78 -9.87
N SER A 35 12.88 6.45 -8.62
CA SER A 35 12.82 5.06 -8.14
C SER A 35 11.41 4.63 -7.73
N GLY A 36 10.48 5.59 -7.60
CA GLY A 36 9.12 5.35 -7.16
C GLY A 36 9.08 4.69 -5.79
N TYR A 37 8.32 3.60 -5.68
CA TYR A 37 8.09 2.85 -4.44
C TYR A 37 9.19 1.85 -4.08
N THR A 38 10.18 1.64 -4.96
CA THR A 38 11.24 0.64 -4.74
C THR A 38 12.09 0.97 -3.51
N ASN A 39 12.33 2.26 -3.25
CA ASN A 39 13.05 2.72 -2.05
C ASN A 39 12.30 2.40 -0.75
N LEU A 40 10.97 2.51 -0.78
CA LEU A 40 10.11 2.21 0.37
C LEU A 40 10.01 0.70 0.60
N MET A 41 9.93 -0.09 -0.46
CA MET A 41 9.98 -1.56 -0.38
C MET A 41 11.33 -2.06 0.15
N SER A 42 12.43 -1.46 -0.32
CA SER A 42 13.77 -1.81 0.19
C SER A 42 13.87 -1.53 1.68
N HIS A 43 13.30 -0.41 2.16
CA HIS A 43 13.22 -0.12 3.59
C HIS A 43 12.44 -1.18 4.38
N LEU A 44 11.29 -1.64 3.89
CA LEU A 44 10.54 -2.71 4.56
C LEU A 44 11.34 -4.00 4.64
N ARG A 45 11.98 -4.41 3.54
CA ARG A 45 12.77 -5.64 3.50
C ARG A 45 14.00 -5.57 4.42
N ASP A 46 14.69 -4.43 4.43
CA ASP A 46 15.90 -4.21 5.24
C ASP A 46 15.59 -4.10 6.74
N LYS A 47 14.52 -3.38 7.12
CA LYS A 47 14.21 -3.08 8.52
C LYS A 47 13.20 -4.01 9.17
N HIS A 48 12.28 -4.56 8.39
CA HIS A 48 11.15 -5.35 8.89
C HIS A 48 11.18 -6.81 8.38
N GLY A 49 12.21 -7.20 7.61
CA GLY A 49 12.36 -8.56 7.11
C GLY A 49 11.21 -8.95 6.20
N ASP A 50 10.81 -10.23 6.21
CA ASP A 50 9.67 -10.72 5.40
C ASP A 50 8.32 -10.66 6.15
N VAL A 51 8.31 -10.13 7.38
CA VAL A 51 7.12 -10.08 8.24
C VAL A 51 6.00 -9.25 7.61
N PHE A 52 6.36 -8.19 6.87
CA PHE A 52 5.39 -7.33 6.17
C PHE A 52 4.62 -8.07 5.06
N ALA A 53 5.18 -9.14 4.48
CA ALA A 53 4.49 -9.92 3.45
C ALA A 53 3.35 -10.72 4.08
N SER A 54 3.59 -11.37 5.21
CA SER A 54 2.55 -12.10 5.96
C SER A 54 1.47 -11.15 6.49
N ASP A 55 1.88 -10.00 7.04
CA ASP A 55 0.96 -8.98 7.53
C ASP A 55 0.09 -8.40 6.41
N TYR A 56 0.65 -8.27 5.19
CA TYR A 56 -0.13 -7.89 4.01
C TYR A 56 -1.23 -8.91 3.68
N TYR A 57 -0.94 -10.21 3.74
CA TYR A 57 -1.96 -11.24 3.52
C TYR A 57 -3.03 -11.22 4.62
N GLN A 58 -2.66 -10.99 5.88
CA GLN A 58 -3.63 -10.86 6.97
C GLN A 58 -4.48 -9.59 6.84
N HIS A 59 -3.86 -8.46 6.50
CA HIS A 59 -4.54 -7.19 6.26
C HIS A 59 -5.44 -7.25 5.03
N THR A 60 -5.03 -7.90 3.94
CA THR A 60 -5.88 -8.07 2.75
C THR A 60 -6.99 -9.08 2.98
N ALA A 61 -6.78 -10.14 3.77
CA ALA A 61 -7.85 -11.05 4.18
C ALA A 61 -8.86 -10.33 5.10
N SER A 62 -8.38 -9.53 6.05
CA SER A 62 -9.21 -8.70 6.92
C SER A 62 -9.93 -7.60 6.13
N GLN A 63 -9.24 -6.94 5.20
CA GLN A 63 -9.81 -5.91 4.33
C GLN A 63 -10.76 -6.51 3.29
N ALA A 64 -10.55 -7.73 2.79
CA ALA A 64 -11.53 -8.43 1.95
C ALA A 64 -12.82 -8.72 2.74
N SER A 65 -12.69 -9.00 4.03
CA SER A 65 -13.83 -9.10 4.96
C SER A 65 -14.47 -7.73 5.22
N SER A 66 -13.67 -6.66 5.37
CA SER A 66 -14.15 -5.29 5.55
C SER A 66 -14.62 -4.62 4.25
N LEU A 67 -14.27 -5.13 3.07
CA LEU A 67 -14.67 -4.67 1.73
C LEU A 67 -16.13 -5.03 1.44
N ARG A 68 -16.67 -6.03 2.14
CA ARG A 68 -18.13 -6.24 2.22
C ARG A 68 -18.83 -5.13 3.02
N VAL A 69 -18.12 -4.44 3.92
CA VAL A 69 -18.70 -3.45 4.85
C VAL A 69 -18.44 -2.01 4.38
N PHE A 70 -17.26 -1.72 3.84
CA PHE A 70 -16.95 -0.47 3.17
C PHE A 70 -17.20 -0.66 1.69
N GLY A 71 -18.39 -0.25 1.24
CA GLY A 71 -18.82 -0.29 -0.15
C GLY A 71 -17.78 0.30 -1.10
N PHE A 72 -16.86 -0.54 -1.56
CA PHE A 72 -16.26 -0.40 -2.87
C PHE A 72 -17.39 -0.66 -3.87
N ALA A 73 -18.23 0.36 -4.02
CA ALA A 73 -19.01 0.59 -5.20
C ALA A 73 -18.00 0.65 -6.34
N ASN A 74 -17.80 -0.49 -6.98
CA ASN A 74 -17.22 -0.55 -8.30
C ASN A 74 -18.11 0.32 -9.17
N LYS A 75 -17.67 1.54 -9.44
CA LYS A 75 -18.39 2.51 -10.27
C LYS A 75 -18.36 1.91 -11.68
N LYS A 76 -19.45 1.22 -11.99
CA LYS A 76 -19.98 0.86 -13.32
C LYS A 76 -18.96 0.90 -14.46
N ALA A 77 -18.46 -0.28 -14.83
CA ALA A 77 -18.22 -0.56 -16.23
C ALA A 77 -19.60 -0.66 -16.94
N THR A 78 -20.17 0.49 -17.29
CA THR A 78 -21.24 0.55 -18.31
C THR A 78 -20.59 1.12 -19.57
N THR A 79 -20.07 0.21 -20.37
CA THR A 79 -19.88 0.44 -21.80
C THR A 79 -21.28 0.49 -22.42
N ILE A 80 -21.76 1.68 -22.76
CA ILE A 80 -22.78 1.86 -23.79
C ILE A 80 -22.29 3.05 -24.64
N TYR A 81 -21.66 2.75 -25.77
CA TYR A 81 -21.52 3.71 -26.86
C TYR A 81 -22.93 3.88 -27.46
N SER A 82 -23.40 5.13 -27.53
CA SER A 82 -24.53 5.55 -28.37
C SER A 82 -24.05 5.86 -29.79
#